data_AF-A0A8C1JIJ5-F1
#
_entry.id   AF-A0A8C1JIJ5-F1
#
_cell.length_a   1.000
_cell.length_b   1.000
_cell.length_c   1.000
_cell.angle_alpha   90.00
_cell.angle_beta   90.00
_cell.angle_gamma   90.00
#
_symmetry.space_group_name_H-M   'P 1'
#
loop_
_entity.id
_entity.type
_entity.pdbx_description
1 polymer ?
#
loop_
_entity_poly.entity_id
_entity_poly.type
_entity_poly.pdbx_seq_one_letter_code
_entity_poly.pdbx_strand_id
1 'polypeptide(L)'
;MACEASLDDQIGEALLIGVVRHKVMSAAAKVHSAPPALPEARPISNCQDQKLVEQLAETIKVIGDRLNQDKSFNDMIDGLVKVADKRSFWELVEKVFTDGQINWGRIIVLFYSVGKLSAKMVLACLPTIVSDILILSLDYFRRNLLEWICKMGGWMHSIPALACFSFEQFSSSSLSKYSSYFGATLAFTGGLLLGGFIVLKFPRKS
;
A
#
# COMPACT_ATOMS: atom_id res chain seq x y z
N MET A 1 -22.92 15.41 5.69
CA MET A 1 -21.62 15.09 5.04
C MET A 1 -21.32 13.59 5.20
N ALA A 2 -22.06 12.72 4.53
CA ALA A 2 -21.96 11.26 4.70
C ALA A 2 -21.64 10.49 3.40
N CYS A 3 -21.47 11.19 2.27
CA CYS A 3 -21.25 10.55 0.98
C CYS A 3 -19.79 10.19 0.70
N GLU A 4 -18.81 11.01 1.14
CA GLU A 4 -17.39 10.77 0.85
C GLU A 4 -16.80 9.59 1.62
N ALA A 5 -17.19 9.39 2.89
CA ALA A 5 -16.77 8.24 3.69
C ALA A 5 -17.19 6.89 3.07
N SER A 6 -18.23 6.86 2.23
CA SER A 6 -18.63 5.65 1.51
C SER A 6 -17.78 5.36 0.27
N LEU A 7 -17.22 6.40 -0.37
CA LEU A 7 -16.46 6.23 -1.61
C LEU A 7 -15.03 5.77 -1.32
N ASP A 8 -14.35 6.40 -0.37
CA ASP A 8 -12.99 5.99 0.00
C ASP A 8 -12.96 4.56 0.58
N ASP A 9 -14.04 4.17 1.28
CA ASP A 9 -14.27 2.80 1.73
C ASP A 9 -14.39 1.83 0.54
N GLN A 10 -15.22 2.15 -0.46
CA GLN A 10 -15.37 1.33 -1.67
C GLN A 10 -14.06 1.20 -2.48
N ILE A 11 -13.32 2.30 -2.64
CA ILE A 11 -12.03 2.28 -3.34
C ILE A 11 -11.03 1.41 -2.59
N GLY A 12 -10.90 1.59 -1.27
CA GLY A 12 -9.96 0.82 -0.47
C GLY A 12 -10.31 -0.68 -0.44
N GLU A 13 -11.59 -1.01 -0.35
CA GLU A 13 -12.09 -2.38 -0.47
C GLU A 13 -11.74 -2.99 -1.84
N ALA A 14 -12.03 -2.27 -2.93
CA ALA A 14 -11.74 -2.72 -4.28
C ALA A 14 -10.25 -2.97 -4.50
N LEU A 15 -9.39 -2.10 -3.96
CA LEU A 15 -7.93 -2.25 -4.01
C LEU A 15 -7.46 -3.49 -3.23
N LEU A 16 -7.90 -3.67 -1.98
CA LEU A 16 -7.51 -4.82 -1.15
C LEU A 16 -7.95 -6.14 -1.79
N ILE A 17 -9.22 -6.24 -2.17
CA ILE A 17 -9.77 -7.44 -2.82
C ILE A 17 -9.06 -7.69 -4.15
N GLY A 18 -8.84 -6.65 -4.96
CA GLY A 18 -8.18 -6.76 -6.26
C GLY A 18 -6.74 -7.28 -6.15
N VAL A 19 -5.95 -6.73 -5.21
CA VAL A 19 -4.56 -7.13 -4.98
C VAL A 19 -4.48 -8.58 -4.50
N VAL A 20 -5.31 -8.97 -3.52
CA VAL A 20 -5.35 -10.35 -3.02
C VAL A 20 -5.78 -11.31 -4.12
N ARG A 21 -6.87 -11.02 -4.82
CA ARG A 21 -7.39 -11.85 -5.92
C ARG A 21 -6.34 -12.08 -6.99
N HIS A 22 -5.70 -11.02 -7.47
CA HIS A 22 -4.65 -11.13 -8.50
C HIS A 22 -3.50 -12.04 -8.07
N LYS A 23 -2.98 -11.86 -6.84
CA LYS A 23 -1.85 -12.65 -6.32
C LYS A 23 -2.25 -14.11 -6.02
N VAL A 24 -3.42 -14.33 -5.45
CA VAL A 24 -3.96 -15.66 -5.10
C VAL A 24 -4.27 -16.48 -6.34
N MET A 25 -4.91 -15.90 -7.36
CA MET A 25 -5.21 -16.61 -8.61
C MET A 25 -3.93 -17.02 -9.33
N SER A 26 -2.91 -16.15 -9.34
CA SER A 26 -1.59 -16.49 -9.88
C SER A 26 -0.92 -17.64 -9.11
N ALA A 27 -1.07 -17.70 -7.78
CA ALA A 27 -0.54 -18.78 -6.97
C ALA A 27 -1.31 -20.10 -7.14
N ALA A 28 -2.64 -20.07 -7.15
CA ALA A 28 -3.49 -21.25 -7.33
C ALA A 28 -3.21 -21.94 -8.69
N ALA A 29 -3.01 -21.15 -9.75
CA ALA A 29 -2.65 -21.64 -11.06
C ALA A 29 -1.30 -22.40 -11.08
N LYS A 30 -0.31 -21.98 -10.28
CA LYS A 30 0.99 -22.65 -10.17
C LYS A 30 0.92 -24.02 -9.50
N VAL A 31 -0.06 -24.21 -8.61
CA VAL A 31 -0.24 -25.45 -7.84
C VAL A 31 -1.40 -26.29 -8.38
N HIS A 32 -1.98 -25.91 -9.54
CA HIS A 32 -3.14 -26.57 -10.16
C HIS A 32 -4.30 -26.83 -9.17
N SER A 33 -4.54 -25.88 -8.27
CA SER A 33 -5.58 -25.97 -7.24
C SER A 33 -6.78 -25.08 -7.58
N ALA A 34 -7.95 -25.43 -7.05
CA ALA A 34 -9.12 -24.58 -7.13
C ALA A 34 -8.85 -23.25 -6.38
N PRO A 35 -9.16 -22.08 -6.97
CA PRO A 35 -8.96 -20.80 -6.31
C PRO A 35 -9.78 -20.72 -5.01
N PRO A 36 -9.23 -20.10 -3.95
CA PRO A 36 -10.01 -19.76 -2.76
C PRO A 36 -11.22 -18.90 -3.13
N ALA A 37 -12.35 -19.14 -2.47
CA ALA A 37 -13.50 -18.26 -2.57
C ALA A 37 -13.16 -16.90 -1.94
N LEU A 38 -13.22 -15.83 -2.73
CA LEU A 38 -12.95 -14.47 -2.28
C LEU A 38 -14.21 -13.60 -2.45
N PRO A 39 -14.48 -12.68 -1.52
CA PRO A 39 -15.58 -11.74 -1.65
C PRO A 39 -15.42 -10.89 -2.92
N GLU A 40 -16.55 -10.52 -3.51
CA GLU A 40 -16.59 -9.52 -4.58
C GLU A 40 -16.61 -8.12 -3.98
N ALA A 41 -15.84 -7.21 -4.59
CA ALA A 41 -15.84 -5.81 -4.19
C ALA A 41 -17.15 -5.15 -4.63
N ARG A 42 -17.62 -4.18 -3.84
CA ARG A 42 -18.75 -3.34 -4.22
C ARG A 42 -18.48 -2.62 -5.55
N PRO A 43 -19.49 -2.52 -6.44
CA PRO A 43 -19.33 -1.86 -7.72
C PRO A 43 -19.13 -0.36 -7.54
N ILE A 44 -18.08 0.17 -8.18
CA ILE A 44 -17.80 1.60 -8.23
C ILE A 44 -18.62 2.22 -9.35
N SER A 45 -19.48 3.18 -9.02
CA SER A 45 -20.56 3.61 -9.92
C SER A 45 -20.11 4.52 -11.06
N ASN A 46 -18.98 5.23 -10.93
CA ASN A 46 -18.54 6.20 -11.93
C ASN A 46 -17.19 5.81 -12.55
N CYS A 47 -16.95 6.30 -13.76
CA CYS A 47 -15.77 5.96 -14.55
C CYS A 47 -14.48 6.62 -14.04
N GLN A 48 -14.58 7.73 -13.32
CA GLN A 48 -13.42 8.45 -12.79
C GLN A 48 -12.80 7.70 -11.62
N ASP A 49 -13.62 7.25 -10.68
CA ASP A 49 -13.22 6.47 -9.53
C ASP A 49 -12.70 5.09 -9.96
N GLN A 50 -13.31 4.49 -10.98
CA GLN A 50 -12.80 3.25 -11.55
C GLN A 50 -11.39 3.42 -12.14
N LYS A 51 -11.14 4.51 -12.88
CA LYS A 51 -9.79 4.84 -13.35
C LYS A 51 -8.82 5.09 -12.19
N LEU A 52 -9.28 5.73 -11.12
CA LEU A 52 -8.46 5.94 -9.92
C LEU A 52 -8.06 4.60 -9.28
N VAL A 53 -8.99 3.65 -9.15
CA VAL A 53 -8.69 2.30 -8.65
C VAL A 53 -7.68 1.59 -9.54
N GLU A 54 -7.84 1.67 -10.87
CA GLU A 54 -6.89 1.09 -11.82
C GLU A 54 -5.48 1.71 -11.68
N GLN A 55 -5.39 3.03 -11.57
CA GLN A 55 -4.12 3.73 -11.37
C GLN A 55 -3.45 3.37 -10.04
N LEU A 56 -4.23 3.27 -8.96
CA LEU A 56 -3.72 2.87 -7.65
C LEU A 56 -3.30 1.40 -7.64
N ALA A 57 -4.05 0.51 -8.29
CA ALA A 57 -3.68 -0.89 -8.44
C ALA A 57 -2.36 -1.06 -9.20
N GLU A 58 -2.15 -0.31 -10.28
CA GLU A 58 -0.87 -0.32 -11.00
C GLU A 58 0.26 0.26 -10.14
N THR A 59 0.00 1.31 -9.37
CA THR A 59 0.97 1.88 -8.42
C THR A 59 1.38 0.86 -7.34
N ILE A 60 0.41 0.16 -6.75
CA ILE A 60 0.65 -0.94 -5.79
C ILE A 60 1.51 -2.03 -6.43
N LYS A 61 1.23 -2.39 -7.68
CA LYS A 61 1.98 -3.39 -8.43
C LYS A 61 3.43 -2.95 -8.66
N VAL A 62 3.67 -1.73 -9.14
CA VAL A 62 5.01 -1.21 -9.39
C VAL A 62 5.85 -1.16 -8.10
N ILE A 63 5.28 -0.60 -7.02
CA ILE A 63 5.95 -0.58 -5.71
C ILE A 63 6.17 -2.01 -5.21
N GLY A 64 5.16 -2.86 -5.35
CA GLY A 64 5.17 -4.25 -4.93
C GLY A 64 6.22 -5.12 -5.63
N ASP A 65 6.41 -4.94 -6.93
CA ASP A 65 7.42 -5.66 -7.72
C ASP A 65 8.83 -5.27 -7.27
N ARG A 66 9.05 -4.02 -6.88
CA ARG A 66 10.31 -3.56 -6.26
C ARG A 66 10.49 -4.15 -4.86
N LEU A 67 9.46 -4.11 -4.01
CA LEU A 67 9.48 -4.78 -2.70
C LEU A 67 9.78 -6.28 -2.85
N ASN A 68 9.32 -6.91 -3.93
CA ASN A 68 9.55 -8.32 -4.17
C ASN A 68 11.01 -8.67 -4.46
N GLN A 69 11.83 -7.71 -4.89
CA GLN A 69 13.27 -7.89 -5.10
C GLN A 69 14.05 -7.84 -3.79
N ASP A 70 13.43 -7.36 -2.71
CA ASP A 70 14.07 -7.27 -1.41
C ASP A 70 14.03 -8.59 -0.64
N LYS A 71 15.20 -9.11 -0.28
CA LYS A 71 15.33 -10.37 0.45
C LYS A 71 14.76 -10.30 1.86
N SER A 72 15.04 -9.24 2.61
CA SER A 72 14.57 -9.09 4.00
C SER A 72 13.04 -9.04 4.07
N PHE A 73 12.42 -8.33 3.13
CA PHE A 73 10.96 -8.33 2.98
C PHE A 73 10.42 -9.73 2.67
N ASN A 74 11.06 -10.47 1.76
CA ASN A 74 10.66 -11.84 1.45
C ASN A 74 10.78 -12.77 2.67
N ASP A 75 11.90 -12.71 3.38
CA ASP A 75 12.18 -13.52 4.58
C ASP A 75 11.17 -13.21 5.70
N MET A 76 10.80 -11.94 5.86
CA MET A 76 9.74 -11.51 6.79
C MET A 76 8.40 -12.16 6.45
N ILE A 77 7.97 -12.10 5.18
CA ILE A 77 6.72 -12.73 4.74
C ILE A 77 6.79 -14.24 4.93
N ASP A 78 7.92 -14.89 4.63
CA ASP A 78 8.10 -16.32 4.87
C ASP A 78 8.00 -16.69 6.35
N GLY A 79 8.52 -15.84 7.25
CA GLY A 79 8.31 -15.98 8.69
C GLY A 79 6.83 -15.95 9.07
N LEU A 80 6.06 -15.02 8.50
CA LEU A 80 4.62 -14.90 8.75
C LEU A 80 3.83 -16.10 8.21
N VAL A 81 4.25 -16.69 7.09
CA VAL A 81 3.62 -17.91 6.54
C VAL A 81 3.78 -19.09 7.50
N LYS A 82 4.92 -19.20 8.18
CA LYS A 82 5.17 -20.27 9.17
C LYS A 82 4.27 -20.21 10.40
N VAL A 83 3.74 -19.04 10.73
CA VAL A 83 2.73 -18.90 11.80
C VAL A 83 1.43 -19.63 11.43
N ALA A 84 1.13 -19.73 10.12
CA ALA A 84 0.04 -20.53 9.56
C ALA A 84 -1.33 -20.31 10.23
N ASP A 85 -1.64 -19.06 10.57
CA ASP A 85 -2.85 -18.66 11.29
C ASP A 85 -3.15 -17.17 11.01
N LYS A 86 -4.36 -16.72 11.37
CA LYS A 86 -4.79 -15.32 11.30
C LYS A 86 -3.90 -14.35 12.08
N ARG A 87 -3.13 -14.82 13.07
CA ARG A 87 -2.11 -14.01 13.78
C ARG A 87 -1.04 -13.45 12.85
N SER A 88 -0.74 -14.13 11.73
CA SER A 88 0.18 -13.63 10.70
C SER A 88 -0.21 -12.24 10.18
N PHE A 89 -1.50 -11.90 10.17
CA PHE A 89 -1.96 -10.58 9.76
C PHE A 89 -1.60 -9.50 10.79
N TRP A 90 -1.80 -9.76 12.08
CA TRP A 90 -1.50 -8.77 13.12
C TRP A 90 0.00 -8.52 13.24
N GLU A 91 0.83 -9.57 13.14
CA GLU A 91 2.28 -9.42 13.06
C GLU A 91 2.72 -8.64 11.81
N LEU A 92 2.01 -8.79 10.68
CA LEU A 92 2.26 -7.97 9.49
C LEU A 92 1.93 -6.50 9.75
N VAL A 93 0.81 -6.20 10.40
CA VAL A 93 0.41 -4.84 10.74
C VAL A 93 1.43 -4.18 11.68
N GLU A 94 1.84 -4.88 12.75
CA GLU A 94 2.87 -4.39 13.68
C GLU A 94 4.19 -4.08 12.96
N LYS A 95 4.56 -4.91 11.98
CA LYS A 95 5.74 -4.71 11.14
C LYS A 95 5.61 -3.52 10.19
N VAL A 96 4.43 -3.24 9.66
CA VAL A 96 4.25 -2.08 8.77
C VAL A 96 4.13 -0.77 9.54
N PHE A 97 3.53 -0.80 10.74
CA PHE A 97 3.17 0.39 11.54
C PHE A 97 3.86 0.39 12.92
N THR A 98 5.13 0.04 12.99
CA THR A 98 5.83 -0.15 14.28
C THR A 98 5.88 1.10 15.16
N ASP A 99 5.98 2.28 14.55
CA ASP A 99 5.95 3.57 15.27
C ASP A 99 4.51 4.17 15.35
N GLY A 100 3.50 3.43 14.90
CA GLY A 100 2.10 3.86 14.84
C GLY A 100 1.77 4.91 13.77
N GLN A 101 2.74 5.35 12.96
CA GLN A 101 2.51 6.42 11.97
C GLN A 101 1.85 5.89 10.70
N ILE A 102 0.73 6.50 10.32
CA ILE A 102 0.03 6.22 9.07
C ILE A 102 0.52 7.18 7.98
N ASN A 103 0.91 6.64 6.84
CA ASN A 103 1.16 7.39 5.61
C ASN A 103 0.77 6.55 4.39
N TRP A 104 0.61 7.19 3.23
CA TRP A 104 0.18 6.53 1.99
C TRP A 104 1.09 5.37 1.60
N GLY A 105 2.42 5.54 1.69
CA GLY A 105 3.39 4.51 1.36
C GLY A 105 3.20 3.23 2.19
N ARG A 106 3.00 3.36 3.51
CA ARG A 106 2.75 2.24 4.40
C ARG A 106 1.42 1.54 4.15
N ILE A 107 0.37 2.30 3.82
CA ILE A 107 -0.92 1.71 3.42
C ILE A 107 -0.75 0.82 2.18
N ILE A 108 -0.04 1.32 1.16
CA ILE A 108 0.24 0.56 -0.06
C ILE A 108 1.13 -0.66 0.21
N VAL A 109 2.15 -0.53 1.06
CA VAL A 109 2.99 -1.64 1.50
C VAL A 109 2.17 -2.71 2.22
N LEU A 110 1.25 -2.32 3.12
CA LEU A 110 0.33 -3.25 3.77
C LEU A 110 -0.51 -4.00 2.73
N PHE A 111 -1.19 -3.28 1.83
CA PHE A 111 -2.09 -3.88 0.83
C PHE A 111 -1.34 -4.90 -0.05
N TYR A 112 -0.16 -4.52 -0.53
CA TYR A 112 0.69 -5.44 -1.29
C TYR A 112 1.11 -6.66 -0.46
N SER A 113 1.52 -6.45 0.79
CA SER A 113 1.99 -7.50 1.69
C SER A 113 0.89 -8.50 2.02
N VAL A 114 -0.35 -8.05 2.21
CA VAL A 114 -1.53 -8.91 2.40
C VAL A 114 -1.74 -9.82 1.19
N GLY A 115 -1.68 -9.27 -0.04
CA GLY A 115 -1.79 -10.05 -1.26
C GLY A 115 -0.66 -11.08 -1.42
N LYS A 116 0.58 -10.69 -1.10
CA LYS A 116 1.74 -11.59 -1.15
C LYS A 116 1.68 -12.69 -0.08
N LEU A 117 1.33 -12.35 1.16
CA LEU A 117 1.12 -13.28 2.26
C LEU A 117 0.05 -14.30 1.87
N SER A 118 -1.09 -13.84 1.38
CA SER A 118 -2.20 -14.68 0.89
C SER A 118 -1.74 -15.64 -0.21
N ALA A 119 -1.00 -15.15 -1.21
CA ALA A 119 -0.46 -16.02 -2.25
C ALA A 119 0.50 -17.08 -1.70
N LYS A 120 1.38 -16.74 -0.75
CA LYS A 120 2.26 -17.74 -0.13
C LYS A 120 1.48 -18.75 0.73
N MET A 121 0.40 -18.35 1.39
CA MET A 121 -0.50 -19.28 2.09
C MET A 121 -1.15 -20.28 1.13
N VAL A 122 -1.57 -19.84 -0.06
CA VAL A 122 -2.06 -20.75 -1.11
C VAL A 122 -0.99 -21.74 -1.55
N LEU A 123 0.23 -21.26 -1.79
CA LEU A 123 1.37 -22.12 -2.16
C LEU A 123 1.72 -23.14 -1.05
N ALA A 124 1.45 -22.79 0.21
CA ALA A 124 1.62 -23.66 1.37
C ALA A 124 0.40 -24.58 1.64
N CYS A 125 -0.57 -24.65 0.72
CA CYS A 125 -1.80 -25.43 0.86
C CYS A 125 -2.67 -25.00 2.06
N LEU A 126 -2.69 -23.70 2.39
CA LEU A 126 -3.51 -23.09 3.44
C LEU A 126 -4.58 -22.12 2.88
N PRO A 127 -5.45 -22.56 1.95
CA PRO A 127 -6.39 -21.66 1.27
C PRO A 127 -7.50 -21.12 2.16
N THR A 128 -7.85 -21.81 3.25
CA THR A 128 -8.89 -21.38 4.20
C THR A 128 -8.49 -20.10 4.93
N ILE A 129 -7.23 -20.01 5.35
CA ILE A 129 -6.66 -18.87 6.08
C ILE A 129 -6.68 -17.59 5.24
N VAL A 130 -6.59 -17.70 3.91
CA VAL A 130 -6.61 -16.55 2.99
C VAL A 130 -7.88 -15.71 3.17
N SER A 131 -9.03 -16.37 3.37
CA SER A 131 -10.31 -15.67 3.56
C SER A 131 -10.31 -14.90 4.87
N ASP A 132 -9.80 -15.51 5.95
CA ASP A 132 -9.69 -14.86 7.26
C ASP A 132 -8.74 -13.66 7.22
N ILE A 133 -7.59 -13.79 6.56
CA ILE A 133 -6.62 -12.70 6.39
C ILE A 133 -7.24 -11.54 5.62
N LEU A 134 -7.99 -11.80 4.54
CA LEU A 134 -8.65 -10.75 3.77
C LEU A 134 -9.74 -10.05 4.58
N ILE A 135 -10.57 -10.79 5.32
CA ILE A 135 -11.61 -10.22 6.19
C ILE A 135 -10.97 -9.32 7.27
N LEU A 136 -9.93 -9.81 7.95
CA LEU A 136 -9.20 -9.02 8.94
C LEU A 136 -8.56 -7.77 8.34
N SER A 137 -8.03 -7.88 7.11
CA SER A 137 -7.44 -6.75 6.40
C SER A 137 -8.47 -5.67 6.07
N LEU A 138 -9.65 -6.08 5.60
CA LEU A 138 -10.76 -5.16 5.33
C LEU A 138 -11.29 -4.51 6.60
N ASP A 139 -11.40 -5.27 7.69
CA ASP A 139 -11.82 -4.74 8.99
C ASP A 139 -10.81 -3.73 9.56
N TYR A 140 -9.52 -4.05 9.52
CA TYR A 140 -8.46 -3.13 9.94
C TYR A 140 -8.45 -1.87 9.07
N PHE A 141 -8.57 -2.01 7.75
CA PHE A 141 -8.67 -0.87 6.84
C PHE A 141 -9.80 0.08 7.26
N ARG A 142 -11.02 -0.44 7.45
CA ARG A 142 -12.18 0.40 7.80
C ARG A 142 -12.07 1.00 9.20
N ARG A 143 -11.54 0.26 10.17
CA ARG A 143 -11.50 0.68 11.58
C ARG A 143 -10.31 1.61 11.90
N ASN A 144 -9.20 1.47 11.19
CA ASN A 144 -7.93 2.11 11.58
C ASN A 144 -7.38 3.05 10.51
N LEU A 145 -7.63 2.80 9.22
CA LEU A 145 -7.00 3.56 8.13
C LEU A 145 -7.97 4.52 7.44
N LEU A 146 -9.25 4.15 7.32
CA LEU A 146 -10.23 4.91 6.56
C LEU A 146 -10.41 6.35 7.06
N GLU A 147 -10.49 6.55 8.38
CA GLU A 147 -10.61 7.91 8.94
C GLU A 147 -9.41 8.79 8.58
N TRP A 148 -8.20 8.23 8.62
CA TRP A 148 -6.98 8.95 8.24
C TRP A 148 -6.99 9.27 6.74
N ILE A 149 -7.38 8.31 5.89
CA ILE A 149 -7.49 8.47 4.44
C ILE A 149 -8.42 9.64 4.11
N CYS A 150 -9.62 9.67 4.70
CA CYS A 150 -10.57 10.75 4.48
C CYS A 150 -10.03 12.11 4.98
N LYS A 151 -9.36 12.14 6.15
CA LYS A 151 -8.71 13.36 6.66
C LYS A 151 -7.62 13.91 5.72
N MET A 152 -6.98 13.05 4.94
CA MET A 152 -5.94 13.43 3.97
C MET A 152 -6.51 13.75 2.57
N GLY A 153 -7.83 13.89 2.43
CA GLY A 153 -8.50 14.21 1.17
C GLY A 153 -8.89 12.99 0.33
N GLY A 154 -8.87 11.79 0.90
CA GLY A 154 -9.25 10.57 0.20
C GLY A 154 -8.19 10.04 -0.75
N TRP A 155 -8.50 8.93 -1.43
CA TRP A 155 -7.53 8.20 -2.25
C TRP A 155 -6.97 9.01 -3.42
N MET A 156 -7.73 9.96 -3.96
CA MET A 156 -7.28 10.84 -5.04
C MET A 156 -6.03 11.65 -4.64
N HIS A 157 -5.94 12.08 -3.38
CA HIS A 157 -4.81 12.85 -2.85
C HIS A 157 -3.56 12.00 -2.56
N SER A 158 -3.67 10.67 -2.64
CA SER A 158 -2.52 9.78 -2.46
C SER A 158 -1.55 9.80 -3.65
N ILE A 159 -2.02 10.12 -4.86
CA ILE A 159 -1.25 9.97 -6.11
C ILE A 159 0.09 10.74 -6.09
N PRO A 160 0.15 12.05 -5.74
CA PRO A 160 1.41 12.77 -5.71
C PRO A 160 2.39 12.21 -4.67
N ALA A 161 1.88 11.82 -3.50
CA ALA A 161 2.68 11.25 -2.42
C ALA A 161 3.25 9.89 -2.82
N LEU A 162 2.47 9.04 -3.50
CA LEU A 162 2.90 7.72 -3.96
C LEU A 162 3.88 7.80 -5.14
N ALA A 163 3.72 8.80 -6.02
CA ALA A 163 4.71 9.07 -7.05
C ALA A 163 6.05 9.44 -6.42
N CYS A 164 6.06 10.40 -5.49
CA CYS A 164 7.25 10.82 -4.75
C CYS A 164 7.89 9.66 -3.97
N PHE A 165 7.10 8.89 -3.24
CA PHE A 165 7.53 7.69 -2.52
C PHE A 165 8.20 6.65 -3.44
N SER A 166 7.63 6.43 -4.63
CA SER A 166 8.19 5.53 -5.65
C SER A 166 9.52 6.03 -6.23
N PHE A 167 9.82 7.33 -6.16
CA PHE A 167 11.11 7.89 -6.59
C PHE A 167 12.12 7.92 -5.44
N GLU A 168 11.77 8.52 -4.30
CA GLU A 168 12.69 8.78 -3.18
C GLU A 168 13.20 7.50 -2.50
N GLN A 169 12.34 6.51 -2.31
CA GLN A 169 12.71 5.26 -1.65
C GLN A 169 13.75 4.45 -2.45
N PHE A 170 13.85 4.69 -3.76
CA PHE A 170 14.63 3.86 -4.68
C PHE A 170 15.77 4.60 -5.39
N SER A 171 15.89 5.93 -5.23
CA SER A 171 16.94 6.75 -5.87
C SER A 171 18.21 6.97 -5.02
N SER A 172 18.38 6.28 -3.88
CA SER A 172 19.60 6.44 -3.06
C SER A 172 20.25 5.11 -2.70
N SER A 173 21.47 4.93 -3.20
CA SER A 173 22.42 3.87 -2.89
C SER A 173 22.86 3.90 -1.42
N SER A 174 22.18 3.13 -0.57
CA SER A 174 22.79 2.45 0.58
C SER A 174 21.76 1.56 1.27
N LEU A 175 22.08 0.26 1.29
CA LEU A 175 21.29 -0.84 1.84
C LEU A 175 21.15 -0.82 3.39
N SER A 176 21.35 0.33 4.04
CA SER A 176 21.10 0.52 5.49
C SER A 176 19.68 1.04 5.79
N LYS A 177 18.90 1.40 4.76
CA LYS A 177 17.62 2.11 4.90
C LYS A 177 16.37 1.24 5.12
N TYR A 178 16.50 -0.08 5.30
CA TYR A 178 15.36 -0.88 5.81
C TYR A 178 15.07 -0.62 7.30
N SER A 179 16.07 -0.15 8.05
CA SER A 179 15.88 0.37 9.42
C SER A 179 14.94 1.59 9.45
N SER A 180 14.75 2.30 8.34
CA SER A 180 13.92 3.51 8.28
C SER A 180 12.42 3.23 8.17
N TYR A 181 12.00 2.01 7.84
CA TYR A 181 10.57 1.63 7.89
C TYR A 181 10.06 1.48 9.32
N PHE A 182 10.96 1.17 10.25
CA PHE A 182 10.66 0.81 11.63
C PHE A 182 11.14 1.83 12.67
N GLY A 183 11.78 2.94 12.28
CA GLY A 183 12.39 3.82 13.29
C GLY A 183 12.86 5.22 12.90
N ALA A 184 12.46 5.82 11.77
CA ALA A 184 12.83 7.21 11.53
C ALA A 184 11.74 8.03 10.83
N THR A 185 11.34 9.08 11.54
CA THR A 185 10.38 10.14 11.23
C THR A 185 10.73 10.83 9.91
N LEU A 186 9.89 10.69 8.88
CA LEU A 186 9.90 11.63 7.76
C LEU A 186 9.07 12.85 8.17
N ALA A 187 9.73 13.80 8.83
CA ALA A 187 9.20 15.15 8.96
C ALA A 187 9.27 15.82 7.56
N PHE A 188 8.18 15.75 6.81
CA PHE A 188 7.98 16.63 5.65
C PHE A 188 7.65 18.03 6.17
N THR A 189 8.65 18.80 6.58
CA THR A 189 8.52 20.26 6.57
C THR A 189 8.55 20.70 5.12
N GLY A 190 7.44 21.26 4.66
CA GLY A 190 7.29 21.77 3.30
C GLY A 190 8.39 22.77 2.94
N GLY A 191 9.04 22.51 1.82
CA GLY A 191 9.85 23.51 1.12
C GLY A 191 8.95 24.46 0.34
N LEU A 192 8.28 25.36 1.05
CA LEU A 192 7.81 26.62 0.49
C LEU A 192 8.97 27.63 0.57
N LEU A 193 9.12 28.47 -0.47
CA LEU A 193 10.07 29.60 -0.62
C LEU A 193 11.48 29.15 -1.08
N LEU A 194 11.91 29.46 -2.31
CA LEU A 194 12.08 30.82 -2.83
C LEU A 194 11.82 30.90 -4.34
N GLY A 195 10.72 31.55 -4.71
CA GLY A 195 10.69 32.35 -5.93
C GLY A 195 11.44 33.67 -5.66
N GLY A 196 12.41 34.01 -6.50
CA GLY A 196 13.22 35.22 -6.35
C GLY A 196 13.74 35.70 -7.70
N PHE A 197 12.87 36.42 -8.43
CA PHE A 197 13.18 37.51 -9.35
C PHE A 197 14.64 37.65 -9.83
N ILE A 198 14.96 37.13 -11.03
CA ILE A 198 16.05 37.71 -11.84
C ILE A 198 15.41 38.78 -12.73
N VAL A 199 15.23 39.97 -12.17
CA VAL A 199 14.91 41.19 -12.93
C VAL A 199 15.77 42.33 -12.42
N LEU A 200 16.76 42.67 -13.25
CA LEU A 200 17.39 43.98 -13.46
C LEU A 200 18.01 44.74 -12.26
N LYS A 201 19.32 44.98 -12.37
CA LYS A 201 19.82 46.36 -12.39
C LYS A 201 21.20 46.47 -13.04
N PHE A 202 21.23 47.07 -14.23
CA PHE A 202 22.40 47.82 -14.71
C PHE A 202 22.79 48.89 -13.69
N PRO A 203 24.08 49.25 -13.63
CA PRO A 203 24.44 50.65 -13.55
C PRO A 203 25.42 51.05 -14.66
N ARG A 204 25.17 52.23 -15.21
CA ARG A 204 26.00 52.98 -16.15
C ARG A 204 26.60 54.18 -15.39
N LYS A 205 27.77 54.64 -15.85
CA LYS A 205 28.54 55.86 -15.52
C LYS A 205 29.49 55.74 -14.32
N SER A 206 30.70 56.31 -14.35
CA SER A 206 31.22 57.45 -15.13
C SER A 206 32.20 57.09 -16.24
#